data_AF-A0A7Z0D800-F1
#
_entry.id   AF-A0A7Z0D800-F1
#
_cell.length_a   1.000
_cell.length_b   1.000
_cell.length_c   1.000
_cell.angle_alpha   90.00
_cell.angle_beta   90.00
_cell.angle_gamma   90.00
#
_symmetry.space_group_name_H-M   'P 1'
#
loop_
_entity.id
_entity.type
_entity.pdbx_description
1 polymer ?
#
loop_
_entity_poly.entity_id
_entity_poly.type
_entity_poly.pdbx_seq_one_letter_code
_entity_poly.pdbx_strand_id
1 'polypeptide(L)'
;MKITTSPPGRGLERELRDQIREWRQGRATKKLSEALSDAYVLIFAVVVIGAMLINVLLTAQVTASQCAEGSCLAARTLLPVATWAGVVAIAIAVARLFGPVVASTAEGFWLMDAPVDRGRLLTGRLAGVLAAATGIGAAAGALITLLTGTQPAGVIAWALASGLAAAALTAFAAAEQGAERTIFVRLAEVAFGLSALAAILLVVAIAADWVRLAIAPAVEVQLAFVIAAASLLVLIISAVLARARLTAIRRVRLTSGGALVKGLSGSLFALDFGLAHDILTEQRAKERGHVRPTRGRGQGPSALVWRDLQRLLRRPQVLIGPVVAVVVPYAAAALGLGTVASPLTAIALFWALVPMLGGLRVLSRSPGIARALPFAGSRIRVAQVLVPAVVAIVYAVATVPAYVGLGAGGRPLLEAVEVAVITAAAGLLAAVRWITAKPANYQAPAVASPIGSLPTGMIGNLVRGFEVAFLITIPLVFGLPMVISLLIAVITAIVLFGGGVNMEELQRQQAEQRRRMDAERR
;
A
#
# COMPACT_ATOMS: atom_id res chain seq x y z
N MET A 1 -6.99 56.31 -7.91
CA MET A 1 -5.64 55.71 -8.10
C MET A 1 -5.83 54.36 -8.80
N LYS A 2 -5.79 54.32 -10.15
CA LYS A 2 -5.86 53.07 -10.91
C LYS A 2 -4.47 52.43 -10.86
N ILE A 3 -4.30 51.41 -10.03
CA ILE A 3 -3.09 50.58 -10.06
C ILE A 3 -3.13 49.80 -11.37
N THR A 4 -2.44 50.29 -12.39
CA THR A 4 -2.18 49.53 -13.61
C THR A 4 -1.16 48.45 -13.26
N THR A 5 -1.64 47.26 -12.89
CA THR A 5 -0.79 46.09 -12.75
C THR A 5 -0.42 45.63 -14.15
N SER A 6 0.69 46.15 -14.70
CA SER A 6 1.36 45.50 -15.81
C SER A 6 1.63 44.04 -15.43
N PRO A 7 1.40 43.06 -16.33
CA PRO A 7 1.67 41.67 -16.00
C PRO A 7 3.14 41.54 -15.59
N PRO A 8 3.45 40.79 -14.53
CA PRO A 8 4.83 40.62 -14.06
C PRO A 8 5.71 40.14 -15.21
N GLY A 9 6.79 40.88 -15.48
CA GLY A 9 7.76 40.51 -16.50
C GLY A 9 8.41 39.15 -16.19
N ARG A 10 8.83 38.41 -17.22
CA ARG A 10 9.48 37.08 -17.07
C ARG A 10 10.69 37.08 -16.11
N GLY A 11 11.28 38.25 -15.83
CA GLY A 11 12.40 38.43 -14.90
C GLY A 11 12.04 38.16 -13.43
N LEU A 12 10.87 38.63 -12.97
CA LEU A 12 10.48 38.55 -11.55
C LEU A 12 10.39 37.10 -11.05
N GLU A 13 9.84 36.19 -11.86
CA GLU A 13 9.73 34.77 -11.51
C GLU A 13 11.08 34.07 -11.37
N ARG A 14 12.05 34.43 -12.22
CA ARG A 14 13.41 33.88 -12.20
C ARG A 14 14.14 34.39 -10.97
N GLU A 15 14.08 35.69 -10.74
CA GLU A 15 14.68 36.35 -9.58
C GLU A 15 14.14 35.78 -8.26
N LEU A 16 12.82 35.56 -8.17
CA LEU A 16 12.19 34.99 -6.99
C LEU A 16 12.58 33.50 -6.78
N ARG A 17 12.76 32.74 -7.86
CA ARG A 17 13.33 31.38 -7.79
C ARG A 17 14.78 31.39 -7.35
N ASP A 18 15.56 32.34 -7.83
CA ASP A 18 16.97 32.48 -7.48
C ASP A 18 17.13 32.91 -6.02
N GLN A 19 16.32 33.85 -5.53
CA GLN A 19 16.27 34.22 -4.10
C GLN A 19 15.85 33.04 -3.21
N ILE A 20 14.86 32.22 -3.63
CA ILE A 20 14.49 31.01 -2.89
C ILE A 20 15.65 30.01 -2.88
N ARG A 21 16.33 29.84 -4.02
CA ARG A 21 17.47 28.93 -4.15
C ARG A 21 18.61 29.38 -3.26
N GLU A 22 18.94 30.66 -3.27
CA GLU A 22 19.95 31.29 -2.42
C GLU A 22 19.59 31.15 -0.95
N TRP A 23 18.35 31.43 -0.55
CA TRP A 23 17.89 31.24 0.83
C TRP A 23 17.95 29.79 1.30
N ARG A 24 17.69 28.82 0.41
CA ARG A 24 17.83 27.38 0.71
C ARG A 24 19.29 26.96 0.79
N GLN A 25 20.15 27.51 -0.07
CA GLN A 25 21.59 27.26 -0.07
C GLN A 25 22.27 27.91 1.15
N GLY A 26 21.87 29.12 1.55
CA GLY A 26 22.39 29.81 2.73
C GLY A 26 22.00 29.15 4.06
N ARG A 27 20.95 28.34 4.07
CA ARG A 27 20.58 27.47 5.21
C ARG A 27 21.10 26.04 5.08
N ALA A 28 21.83 25.70 4.02
CA ALA A 28 22.45 24.39 3.89
C ALA A 28 23.65 24.31 4.85
N THR A 29 23.43 23.76 6.03
CA THR A 29 24.46 23.59 7.06
C THR A 29 25.43 22.43 6.80
N LYS A 30 25.18 21.62 5.75
CA LYS A 30 26.00 20.45 5.44
C LYS A 30 27.31 20.85 4.79
N LYS A 31 28.42 20.29 5.28
CA LYS A 31 29.74 20.45 4.65
C LYS A 31 29.82 19.62 3.37
N LEU A 32 30.63 20.05 2.40
CA LEU A 32 30.81 19.32 1.13
C LEU A 32 31.29 17.87 1.36
N SER A 33 32.11 17.64 2.39
CA SER A 33 32.57 16.31 2.80
C SER A 33 31.45 15.39 3.27
N GLU A 34 30.48 15.93 4.02
CA GLU A 34 29.29 15.19 4.46
C GLU A 34 28.40 14.86 3.26
N ALA A 35 28.23 15.80 2.33
CA ALA A 35 27.49 15.55 1.10
C ALA A 35 28.16 14.48 0.22
N LEU A 36 29.48 14.46 0.15
CA LEU A 36 30.24 13.45 -0.60
C LEU A 36 30.14 12.06 0.06
N SER A 37 30.21 12.01 1.39
CA SER A 37 30.03 10.79 2.17
C SER A 37 28.61 10.23 2.00
N ASP A 38 27.59 11.07 2.10
CA ASP A 38 26.20 10.70 1.84
C ASP A 38 26.02 10.15 0.41
N ALA A 39 26.64 10.80 -0.58
CA ALA A 39 26.59 10.37 -1.97
C ALA A 39 27.29 9.01 -2.17
N TYR A 40 28.44 8.79 -1.55
CA TYR A 40 29.13 7.50 -1.56
C TYR A 40 28.27 6.39 -0.95
N VAL A 41 27.70 6.62 0.24
CA VAL A 41 26.84 5.65 0.92
C VAL A 41 25.61 5.33 0.06
N LEU A 42 25.01 6.34 -0.58
CA LEU A 42 23.90 6.15 -1.50
C LEU A 42 24.29 5.30 -2.71
N ILE A 43 25.40 5.63 -3.39
CA ILE A 43 25.87 4.87 -4.56
C ILE A 43 26.19 3.43 -4.16
N PHE A 44 26.91 3.23 -3.06
CA PHE A 44 27.24 1.91 -2.55
C PHE A 44 25.97 1.11 -2.22
N ALA A 45 25.01 1.71 -1.52
CA ALA A 45 23.73 1.07 -1.22
C ALA A 45 22.96 0.71 -2.49
N VAL A 46 22.91 1.60 -3.48
CA VAL A 46 22.27 1.33 -4.78
C VAL A 46 22.96 0.17 -5.51
N VAL A 47 24.28 0.11 -5.51
CA VAL A 47 25.03 -0.98 -6.15
C VAL A 47 24.79 -2.31 -5.44
N VAL A 48 24.89 -2.35 -4.11
CA VAL A 48 24.71 -3.60 -3.34
C VAL A 48 23.27 -4.09 -3.43
N ILE A 49 22.28 -3.23 -3.17
CA ILE A 49 20.85 -3.58 -3.27
C ILE A 49 20.51 -3.95 -4.71
N GLY A 50 21.04 -3.21 -5.69
CA GLY A 50 20.87 -3.50 -7.11
C GLY A 50 21.41 -4.88 -7.48
N ALA A 51 22.62 -5.23 -7.03
CA ALA A 51 23.23 -6.53 -7.29
C ALA A 51 22.45 -7.68 -6.62
N MET A 52 21.99 -7.50 -5.37
CA MET A 52 21.14 -8.49 -4.69
C MET A 52 19.82 -8.70 -5.44
N LEU A 53 19.18 -7.61 -5.87
CA LEU A 53 17.93 -7.67 -6.62
C LEU A 53 18.13 -8.36 -7.97
N ILE A 54 19.19 -8.02 -8.72
CA ILE A 54 19.55 -8.70 -9.97
C ILE A 54 19.78 -10.20 -9.74
N ASN A 55 20.50 -10.60 -8.69
CA ASN A 55 20.77 -12.01 -8.40
C ASN A 55 19.49 -12.79 -8.08
N VAL A 56 18.59 -12.21 -7.26
CA VAL A 56 17.28 -12.79 -6.99
C VAL A 56 16.45 -12.90 -8.28
N LEU A 57 16.49 -11.88 -9.13
CA LEU A 57 15.80 -11.86 -10.42
C LEU A 57 16.30 -12.96 -11.36
N LEU A 58 17.62 -13.11 -11.51
CA LEU A 58 18.22 -14.14 -12.34
C LEU A 58 17.85 -15.54 -11.84
N THR A 59 17.88 -15.75 -10.52
CA THR A 59 17.50 -17.04 -9.92
C THR A 59 16.02 -17.33 -10.15
N ALA A 60 15.14 -16.36 -9.90
CA ALA A 60 13.71 -16.49 -10.16
C ALA A 60 13.40 -16.73 -11.64
N GLN A 61 14.14 -16.07 -12.54
CA GLN A 61 14.02 -16.23 -13.99
C GLN A 61 14.42 -17.64 -14.44
N VAL A 62 15.51 -18.20 -13.90
CA VAL A 62 15.92 -19.58 -14.19
C VAL A 62 14.83 -20.57 -13.75
N THR A 63 14.28 -20.42 -12.54
CA THR A 63 13.18 -21.28 -12.06
C THR A 63 11.91 -21.11 -12.88
N ALA A 64 11.55 -19.87 -13.21
CA ALA A 64 10.37 -19.58 -14.02
C ALA A 64 10.52 -20.16 -15.42
N SER A 65 11.68 -19.94 -16.09
CA SER A 65 11.96 -20.35 -17.47
C SER A 65 11.88 -21.85 -17.72
N GLN A 66 12.17 -22.66 -16.71
CA GLN A 66 12.16 -24.13 -16.78
C GLN A 66 10.75 -24.76 -16.75
N CYS A 67 9.71 -23.99 -16.40
CA CYS A 67 8.35 -24.51 -16.41
C CYS A 67 7.80 -24.56 -17.85
N ALA A 68 7.61 -25.79 -18.35
CA ALA A 68 7.19 -26.10 -19.72
C ALA A 68 5.68 -26.40 -19.86
N GLU A 69 4.91 -26.29 -18.77
CA GLU A 69 3.46 -26.47 -18.82
C GLU A 69 2.79 -25.31 -19.56
N GLY A 70 1.73 -25.60 -20.33
CA GLY A 70 0.99 -24.59 -21.11
C GLY A 70 0.39 -23.46 -20.26
N SER A 71 0.10 -23.75 -19.00
CA SER A 71 -0.32 -22.80 -17.96
C SER A 71 0.74 -21.72 -17.70
N CYS A 72 2.02 -22.10 -17.62
CA CYS A 72 3.11 -21.18 -17.34
C CYS A 72 3.47 -20.30 -18.55
N LEU A 73 3.46 -20.88 -19.75
CA LEU A 73 3.71 -20.14 -21.00
C LEU A 73 2.70 -19.03 -21.24
N ALA A 74 1.41 -19.29 -21.00
CA ALA A 74 0.38 -18.28 -21.15
C ALA A 74 0.34 -17.26 -19.99
N ALA A 75 0.67 -17.67 -18.76
CA ALA A 75 0.80 -16.74 -17.64
C ALA A 75 1.90 -15.69 -17.85
N ARG A 76 3.01 -16.06 -18.51
CA ARG A 76 4.12 -15.13 -18.81
C ARG A 76 3.73 -14.00 -19.76
N THR A 77 2.84 -14.23 -20.72
CA THR A 77 2.47 -13.20 -21.72
C THR A 77 1.42 -12.21 -21.20
N LEU A 78 0.60 -12.63 -20.22
CA LEU A 78 -0.46 -11.79 -19.65
C LEU A 78 -0.04 -11.03 -18.38
N LEU A 79 0.97 -11.51 -17.65
CA LEU A 79 1.51 -10.81 -16.47
C LEU A 79 1.99 -9.38 -16.77
N PRO A 80 2.69 -9.10 -17.89
CA PRO A 80 3.03 -7.73 -18.28
C PRO A 80 1.80 -6.84 -18.51
N VAL A 81 0.73 -7.38 -19.12
CA VAL A 81 -0.55 -6.66 -19.33
C VAL A 81 -1.21 -6.34 -17.99
N ALA A 82 -1.29 -7.32 -17.09
CA ALA A 82 -1.84 -7.14 -15.74
C ALA A 82 -1.03 -6.09 -14.95
N THR A 83 0.29 -6.13 -15.07
CA THR A 83 1.20 -5.17 -14.43
C THR A 83 1.01 -3.78 -14.98
N TRP A 84 0.96 -3.62 -16.30
CA TRP A 84 0.69 -2.34 -16.95
C TRP A 84 -0.63 -1.74 -16.45
N ALA A 85 -1.72 -2.51 -16.48
CA ALA A 85 -3.02 -2.04 -16.00
C ALA A 85 -2.99 -1.69 -14.50
N GLY A 86 -2.35 -2.52 -13.68
CA GLY A 86 -2.21 -2.30 -12.24
C GLY A 86 -1.38 -1.06 -11.90
N VAL A 87 -0.25 -0.85 -12.58
CA VAL A 87 0.60 0.34 -12.44
C VAL A 87 -0.17 1.60 -12.80
N VAL A 88 -0.94 1.57 -13.90
CA VAL A 88 -1.78 2.71 -14.31
C VAL A 88 -2.88 2.98 -13.28
N ALA A 89 -3.55 1.95 -12.79
CA ALA A 89 -4.58 2.07 -11.75
C ALA A 89 -4.02 2.66 -10.45
N ILE A 90 -2.82 2.24 -10.04
CA ILE A 90 -2.14 2.78 -8.86
C ILE A 90 -1.72 4.23 -9.10
N ALA A 91 -1.13 4.55 -10.25
CA ALA A 91 -0.70 5.90 -10.59
C ALA A 91 -1.87 6.90 -10.53
N ILE A 92 -3.02 6.53 -11.12
CA ILE A 92 -4.21 7.39 -11.10
C ILE A 92 -4.86 7.46 -9.71
N ALA A 93 -4.87 6.37 -8.94
CA ALA A 93 -5.38 6.37 -7.57
C ALA A 93 -4.54 7.30 -6.66
N VAL A 94 -3.22 7.26 -6.79
CA VAL A 94 -2.28 8.17 -6.11
C VAL A 94 -2.52 9.61 -6.56
N ALA A 95 -2.59 9.85 -7.87
CA ALA A 95 -2.85 11.18 -8.42
C ALA A 95 -4.19 11.75 -7.92
N ARG A 96 -5.25 10.94 -7.84
CA ARG A 96 -6.55 11.36 -7.30
C ARG A 96 -6.49 11.67 -5.81
N LEU A 97 -5.74 10.89 -5.04
CA LEU A 97 -5.66 11.01 -3.59
C LEU A 97 -4.97 12.32 -3.17
N PHE A 98 -3.83 12.65 -3.80
CA PHE A 98 -3.06 13.85 -3.43
C PHE A 98 -3.37 15.07 -4.31
N GLY A 99 -3.84 14.85 -5.55
CA GLY A 99 -3.70 15.81 -6.64
C GLY A 99 -2.28 15.73 -7.21
N PRO A 100 -2.08 15.52 -8.51
CA PRO A 100 -0.73 15.40 -9.09
C PRO A 100 0.08 16.69 -8.98
N VAL A 101 -0.57 17.86 -8.96
CA VAL A 101 0.10 19.14 -8.71
C VAL A 101 -0.25 19.63 -7.30
N VAL A 102 0.76 19.69 -6.43
CA VAL A 102 0.61 20.13 -5.03
C VAL A 102 1.51 21.31 -4.68
N ALA A 103 1.11 22.08 -3.68
CA ALA A 103 1.92 23.11 -3.05
C ALA A 103 1.84 23.03 -1.54
N SER A 104 2.96 23.31 -0.86
CA SER A 104 2.92 23.34 0.61
C SER A 104 2.07 24.51 1.10
N THR A 105 1.58 24.46 2.33
CA THR A 105 0.80 25.56 2.93
C THR A 105 1.57 26.88 2.94
N ALA A 106 2.88 26.83 3.21
CA ALA A 106 3.75 28.00 3.21
C ALA A 106 3.86 28.62 1.80
N GLU A 107 4.06 27.81 0.77
CA GLU A 107 4.08 28.29 -0.62
C GLU A 107 2.71 28.78 -1.07
N GLY A 108 1.64 28.10 -0.64
CA GLY A 108 0.28 28.54 -0.87
C GLY A 108 0.00 29.92 -0.30
N PHE A 109 0.56 30.25 0.86
CA PHE A 109 0.41 31.57 1.48
C PHE A 109 1.33 32.62 0.85
N TRP A 110 2.62 32.33 0.69
CA TRP A 110 3.59 33.34 0.26
C TRP A 110 3.72 33.49 -1.27
N LEU A 111 3.69 32.38 -2.02
CA LEU A 111 3.94 32.38 -3.46
C LEU A 111 2.66 32.46 -4.28
N MET A 112 1.59 31.80 -3.84
CA MET A 112 0.34 31.77 -4.62
C MET A 112 -0.48 33.04 -4.43
N ASP A 113 -0.32 33.78 -3.34
CA ASP A 113 -0.98 35.08 -3.14
C ASP A 113 -0.19 36.25 -3.77
N ALA A 114 1.07 36.01 -4.18
CA ALA A 114 1.87 37.00 -4.89
C ALA A 114 1.34 37.24 -6.33
N PRO A 115 1.51 38.46 -6.89
CA PRO A 115 1.08 38.79 -8.24
C PRO A 115 2.07 38.22 -9.28
N VAL A 116 2.21 36.90 -9.34
CA VAL A 116 3.08 36.14 -10.25
C VAL A 116 2.26 35.14 -11.08
N ASP A 117 2.77 34.77 -12.27
CA ASP A 117 2.14 33.73 -13.08
C ASP A 117 2.30 32.35 -12.42
N ARG A 118 1.24 31.93 -11.70
CA ARG A 118 1.17 30.64 -11.01
C ARG A 118 1.44 29.46 -11.94
N GLY A 119 1.02 29.55 -13.21
CA GLY A 119 1.17 28.47 -14.18
C GLY A 119 2.64 28.13 -14.42
N ARG A 120 3.48 29.15 -14.57
CA ARG A 120 4.93 28.99 -14.76
C ARG A 120 5.64 28.47 -13.53
N LEU A 121 5.21 28.89 -12.34
CA LEU A 121 5.74 28.36 -11.08
C LEU A 121 5.46 26.85 -10.92
N LEU A 122 4.24 26.42 -11.29
CA LEU A 122 3.78 25.03 -11.17
C LEU A 122 4.28 24.10 -12.29
N THR A 123 4.78 24.66 -13.40
CA THR A 123 5.22 23.87 -14.57
C THR A 123 6.31 22.86 -14.22
N GLY A 124 7.31 23.27 -13.44
CA GLY A 124 8.40 22.40 -13.04
C GLY A 124 7.92 21.24 -12.15
N ARG A 125 6.85 21.46 -11.38
CA ARG A 125 6.25 20.41 -10.53
C ARG A 125 5.48 19.40 -11.36
N LEU A 126 4.70 19.88 -12.34
CA LEU A 126 4.05 19.01 -13.30
C LEU A 126 5.09 18.14 -14.02
N ALA A 127 6.14 18.73 -14.57
CA ALA A 127 7.21 17.99 -15.23
C ALA A 127 7.89 16.98 -14.30
N GLY A 128 8.20 17.37 -13.05
CA GLY A 128 8.82 16.49 -12.06
C GLY A 128 7.95 15.29 -11.70
N VAL A 129 6.64 15.50 -11.51
CA VAL A 129 5.69 14.42 -11.20
C VAL A 129 5.49 13.49 -12.39
N LEU A 130 5.43 14.02 -13.62
CA LEU A 130 5.37 13.20 -14.83
C LEU A 130 6.63 12.36 -15.02
N ALA A 131 7.82 12.94 -14.80
CA ALA A 131 9.08 12.20 -14.87
C ALA A 131 9.15 11.08 -13.81
N ALA A 132 8.71 11.37 -12.58
CA ALA A 132 8.64 10.36 -11.51
C ALA A 132 7.65 9.23 -11.86
N ALA A 133 6.46 9.57 -12.38
CA ALA A 133 5.48 8.58 -12.82
C ALA A 133 6.03 7.70 -13.97
N THR A 134 6.72 8.30 -14.95
CA THR A 134 7.38 7.55 -16.03
C THR A 134 8.43 6.60 -15.46
N GLY A 135 9.34 7.09 -14.60
CA GLY A 135 10.41 6.28 -14.05
C GLY A 135 9.92 5.10 -13.20
N ILE A 136 8.98 5.36 -12.28
CA ILE A 136 8.40 4.33 -11.41
C ILE A 136 7.61 3.31 -12.24
N GLY A 137 6.78 3.78 -13.18
CA GLY A 137 5.99 2.90 -14.04
C GLY A 137 6.87 2.04 -14.95
N ALA A 138 7.92 2.62 -15.52
CA ALA A 138 8.88 1.89 -16.36
C ALA A 138 9.68 0.86 -15.56
N ALA A 139 10.12 1.21 -14.35
CA ALA A 139 10.81 0.28 -13.47
C ALA A 139 9.92 -0.91 -13.08
N ALA A 140 8.65 -0.66 -12.73
CA ALA A 140 7.70 -1.72 -12.40
C ALA A 140 7.40 -2.64 -13.61
N GLY A 141 7.17 -2.06 -14.79
CA GLY A 141 6.98 -2.81 -16.04
C GLY A 141 8.21 -3.66 -16.39
N ALA A 142 9.41 -3.05 -16.38
CA ALA A 142 10.66 -3.75 -16.65
C ALA A 142 10.89 -4.92 -15.67
N LEU A 143 10.66 -4.68 -14.37
CA LEU A 143 10.89 -5.65 -13.31
C LEU A 143 10.02 -6.91 -13.50
N ILE A 144 8.71 -6.76 -13.69
CA ILE A 144 7.82 -7.92 -13.85
C ILE A 144 8.09 -8.64 -15.16
N THR A 145 8.25 -7.89 -16.26
CA THR A 145 8.54 -8.48 -17.58
C THR A 145 9.87 -9.24 -17.56
N LEU A 146 10.89 -8.75 -16.85
CA LEU A 146 12.15 -9.45 -16.63
C LEU A 146 11.95 -10.74 -15.80
N LEU A 147 11.18 -10.67 -14.72
CA LEU A 147 10.86 -11.84 -13.87
C LEU A 147 10.10 -12.94 -14.63
N THR A 148 9.33 -12.58 -15.65
CA THR A 148 8.63 -13.56 -16.51
C THR A 148 9.55 -14.25 -17.53
N GLY A 149 10.83 -13.86 -17.62
CA GLY A 149 11.79 -14.47 -18.54
C GLY A 149 11.57 -14.13 -20.01
N THR A 150 10.96 -12.98 -20.29
CA THR A 150 10.75 -12.48 -21.66
C THR A 150 12.06 -11.98 -22.28
N GLN A 151 12.08 -11.86 -23.61
CA GLN A 151 13.24 -11.36 -24.36
C GLN A 151 13.52 -9.88 -24.00
N PRO A 152 14.78 -9.41 -24.12
CA PRO A 152 15.15 -8.03 -23.77
C PRO A 152 14.32 -6.95 -24.48
N ALA A 153 13.91 -7.20 -25.72
CA ALA A 153 13.03 -6.30 -26.47
C ALA A 153 11.65 -6.14 -25.80
N GLY A 154 11.10 -7.23 -25.24
CA GLY A 154 9.85 -7.20 -24.46
C GLY A 154 9.98 -6.42 -23.17
N VAL A 155 11.12 -6.55 -22.47
CA VAL A 155 11.42 -5.77 -21.26
C VAL A 155 11.40 -4.26 -21.57
N ILE A 156 12.05 -3.84 -22.65
CA ILE A 156 12.05 -2.43 -23.08
C ILE A 156 10.65 -1.98 -23.47
N ALA A 157 9.92 -2.78 -24.26
CA ALA A 157 8.59 -2.42 -24.75
C ALA A 157 7.59 -2.24 -23.59
N TRP A 158 7.56 -3.16 -22.62
CA TRP A 158 6.67 -3.08 -21.46
C TRP A 158 7.09 -2.03 -20.42
N ALA A 159 8.39 -1.76 -20.30
CA ALA A 159 8.89 -0.62 -19.52
C ALA A 159 8.39 0.71 -20.11
N LEU A 160 8.52 0.89 -21.43
CA LEU A 160 8.02 2.08 -22.11
C LEU A 160 6.50 2.19 -22.00
N ALA A 161 5.76 1.10 -22.24
CA ALA A 161 4.31 1.08 -22.13
C ALA A 161 3.82 1.47 -20.72
N SER A 162 4.40 0.88 -19.67
CA SER A 162 4.02 1.12 -18.28
C SER A 162 4.41 2.52 -17.80
N GLY A 163 5.62 2.97 -18.14
CA GLY A 163 6.08 4.31 -17.78
C GLY A 163 5.26 5.41 -18.46
N LEU A 164 5.08 5.32 -19.78
CA LEU A 164 4.32 6.31 -20.53
C LEU A 164 2.85 6.31 -20.13
N ALA A 165 2.23 5.15 -19.88
CA ALA A 165 0.85 5.09 -19.44
C ALA A 165 0.64 5.66 -18.03
N ALA A 166 1.53 5.36 -17.08
CA ALA A 166 1.49 5.97 -15.75
C ALA A 166 1.61 7.50 -15.82
N ALA A 167 2.54 8.02 -16.62
CA ALA A 167 2.65 9.46 -16.85
C ALA A 167 1.43 10.04 -17.56
N ALA A 168 0.89 9.34 -18.57
CA ALA A 168 -0.29 9.79 -19.32
C ALA A 168 -1.50 9.98 -18.41
N LEU A 169 -1.80 9.00 -17.57
CA LEU A 169 -2.95 9.08 -16.65
C LEU A 169 -2.69 10.05 -15.48
N THR A 170 -1.43 10.24 -15.08
CA THR A 170 -1.06 11.29 -14.12
C THR A 170 -1.24 12.69 -14.72
N ALA A 171 -0.86 12.89 -15.98
CA ALA A 171 -1.09 14.13 -16.73
C ALA A 171 -2.59 14.37 -16.93
N PHE A 172 -3.35 13.32 -17.25
CA PHE A 172 -4.81 13.38 -17.36
C PHE A 172 -5.45 13.81 -16.04
N ALA A 173 -5.06 13.20 -14.92
CA ALA A 173 -5.51 13.62 -13.60
C ALA A 173 -5.14 15.08 -13.29
N ALA A 174 -4.00 15.58 -13.79
CA ALA A 174 -3.60 16.98 -13.62
C ALA A 174 -4.45 17.93 -14.46
N ALA A 175 -4.80 17.54 -15.69
CA ALA A 175 -5.71 18.29 -16.55
C ALA A 175 -7.13 18.37 -15.96
N GLU A 176 -7.60 17.29 -15.34
CA GLU A 176 -8.89 17.23 -14.67
C GLU A 176 -8.88 17.95 -13.31
N GLN A 177 -7.74 17.97 -12.61
CA GLN A 177 -7.54 18.79 -11.40
C GLN A 177 -7.77 20.28 -11.69
N GLY A 178 -7.28 20.78 -12.83
CA GLY A 178 -7.50 22.17 -13.27
C GLY A 178 -8.92 22.45 -13.76
N ALA A 179 -9.68 21.42 -14.17
CA ALA A 179 -11.09 21.54 -14.54
C ALA A 179 -12.07 21.19 -13.41
N GLU A 180 -11.55 20.84 -12.24
CA GLU A 180 -12.32 20.46 -11.04
C GLU A 180 -13.26 19.26 -11.21
N ARG A 181 -12.95 18.43 -12.20
CA ARG A 181 -13.71 17.23 -12.54
C ARG A 181 -13.08 16.02 -11.87
N THR A 182 -13.87 15.29 -11.11
CA THR A 182 -13.40 14.09 -10.38
C THR A 182 -13.97 12.79 -10.94
N ILE A 183 -15.05 12.88 -11.72
CA ILE A 183 -15.75 11.70 -12.23
C ILE A 183 -14.92 10.94 -13.25
N PHE A 184 -14.27 11.62 -14.19
CA PHE A 184 -13.48 10.97 -15.23
C PHE A 184 -12.23 10.28 -14.67
N VAL A 185 -11.55 10.91 -13.71
CA VAL A 185 -10.42 10.29 -13.01
C VAL A 185 -10.86 9.03 -12.26
N ARG A 186 -12.03 9.05 -11.62
CA ARG A 186 -12.59 7.89 -10.93
C ARG A 186 -13.00 6.79 -11.92
N LEU A 187 -13.59 7.14 -13.06
CA LEU A 187 -13.96 6.17 -14.09
C LEU A 187 -12.71 5.49 -14.68
N ALA A 188 -11.66 6.26 -14.95
CA ALA A 188 -10.38 5.70 -15.40
C ALA A 188 -9.73 4.80 -14.33
N GLU A 189 -9.72 5.21 -13.06
CA GLU A 189 -9.25 4.36 -11.95
C GLU A 189 -10.00 3.03 -11.88
N VAL A 190 -11.33 3.06 -11.98
CA VAL A 190 -12.15 1.85 -11.98
C VAL A 190 -11.90 1.01 -13.23
N ALA A 191 -11.82 1.62 -14.41
CA ALA A 191 -11.58 0.90 -15.67
C ALA A 191 -10.24 0.18 -15.67
N PHE A 192 -9.15 0.85 -15.28
CA PHE A 192 -7.83 0.23 -15.19
C PHE A 192 -7.71 -0.75 -14.02
N GLY A 193 -8.39 -0.50 -12.90
CA GLY A 193 -8.46 -1.44 -11.78
C GLY A 193 -9.19 -2.74 -12.17
N LEU A 194 -10.30 -2.63 -12.90
CA LEU A 194 -11.04 -3.77 -13.42
C LEU A 194 -10.27 -4.51 -14.53
N SER A 195 -9.56 -3.80 -15.39
CA SER A 195 -8.74 -4.45 -16.43
C SER A 195 -7.55 -5.20 -15.83
N ALA A 196 -6.91 -4.66 -14.78
CA ALA A 196 -5.87 -5.37 -14.04
C ALA A 196 -6.42 -6.64 -13.39
N LEU A 197 -7.59 -6.55 -12.73
CA LEU A 197 -8.27 -7.70 -12.13
C LEU A 197 -8.64 -8.74 -13.20
N ALA A 198 -9.21 -8.31 -14.33
CA ALA A 198 -9.59 -9.18 -15.42
C ALA A 198 -8.38 -9.89 -16.04
N ALA A 199 -7.25 -9.21 -16.19
CA ALA A 199 -6.01 -9.81 -16.68
C ALA A 199 -5.49 -10.90 -15.74
N ILE A 200 -5.53 -10.69 -14.42
CA ILE A 200 -5.14 -11.71 -13.44
C ILE A 200 -6.13 -12.89 -13.45
N LEU A 201 -7.43 -12.62 -13.52
CA LEU A 201 -8.44 -13.68 -13.64
C LEU A 201 -8.30 -14.49 -14.93
N LEU A 202 -7.89 -13.85 -16.03
CA LEU A 202 -7.58 -14.53 -17.28
C LEU A 202 -6.35 -15.45 -17.14
N VAL A 203 -5.30 -15.01 -16.43
CA VAL A 203 -4.15 -15.87 -16.09
C VAL A 203 -4.62 -17.10 -15.31
N VAL A 204 -5.50 -16.91 -14.31
CA VAL A 204 -6.08 -18.02 -13.54
C VAL A 204 -6.91 -18.95 -14.43
N ALA A 205 -7.76 -18.41 -15.30
CA ALA A 205 -8.61 -19.19 -16.20
C ALA A 205 -7.80 -20.02 -17.19
N ILE A 206 -6.68 -19.49 -17.69
CA ILE A 206 -5.79 -20.24 -18.58
C ILE A 206 -5.04 -21.33 -17.81
N ALA A 207 -4.56 -21.03 -16.60
CA ALA A 207 -3.90 -22.03 -15.77
C ALA A 207 -4.84 -23.18 -15.37
N ALA A 208 -6.14 -22.90 -15.21
CA ALA A 208 -7.17 -23.91 -14.95
C ALA A 208 -7.66 -24.66 -16.21
N ASP A 209 -7.05 -24.44 -17.38
CA ASP A 209 -7.47 -24.93 -18.71
C ASP A 209 -8.92 -24.60 -19.08
N TRP A 210 -9.50 -23.54 -18.49
CA TRP A 210 -10.84 -23.05 -18.85
C TRP A 210 -10.81 -22.26 -20.17
N VAL A 211 -9.67 -21.65 -20.48
CA VAL A 211 -9.44 -20.85 -21.68
C VAL A 211 -8.09 -21.21 -22.27
N ARG A 212 -8.03 -21.42 -23.59
CA ARG A 212 -6.78 -21.65 -24.32
C ARG A 212 -6.48 -20.43 -25.17
N LEU A 213 -5.50 -19.63 -24.75
CA LEU A 213 -5.04 -18.45 -25.47
C LEU A 213 -3.52 -18.57 -25.70
N ALA A 214 -3.12 -18.62 -26.96
CA ALA A 214 -1.71 -18.61 -27.36
C ALA A 214 -1.40 -17.28 -28.04
N ILE A 215 -0.63 -16.43 -27.37
CA ILE A 215 -0.11 -15.19 -27.95
C ILE A 215 1.34 -15.44 -28.36
N ALA A 216 1.64 -15.27 -29.65
CA ALA A 216 3.00 -15.37 -30.13
C ALA A 216 3.86 -14.25 -29.51
N PRO A 217 5.10 -14.52 -29.06
CA PRO A 217 5.96 -13.52 -28.41
C PRO A 217 6.16 -12.24 -29.24
N ALA A 218 6.23 -12.37 -30.57
CA ALA A 218 6.35 -11.21 -31.47
C ALA A 218 5.12 -10.28 -31.41
N VAL A 219 3.92 -10.85 -31.31
CA VAL A 219 2.67 -10.09 -31.21
C VAL A 219 2.58 -9.38 -29.86
N GLU A 220 3.06 -10.00 -28.79
CA GLU A 220 3.12 -9.38 -27.46
C GLU A 220 4.00 -8.12 -27.46
N VAL A 221 5.21 -8.21 -28.04
CA VAL A 221 6.12 -7.07 -28.15
C VAL A 221 5.52 -5.96 -29.02
N GLN A 222 4.87 -6.31 -30.14
CA GLN A 222 4.17 -5.34 -30.98
C GLN A 222 3.03 -4.64 -30.21
N LEU A 223 2.23 -5.40 -29.48
CA LEU A 223 1.15 -4.86 -28.64
C LEU A 223 1.70 -3.87 -27.60
N ALA A 224 2.80 -4.22 -26.93
CA ALA A 224 3.43 -3.33 -25.96
C ALA A 224 3.89 -2.00 -26.60
N PHE A 225 4.48 -2.04 -27.81
CA PHE A 225 4.83 -0.81 -28.54
C PHE A 225 3.61 0.00 -28.99
N VAL A 226 2.53 -0.65 -29.42
CA VAL A 226 1.26 0.03 -29.74
C VAL A 226 0.69 0.74 -28.52
N ILE A 227 0.68 0.06 -27.36
CA ILE A 227 0.25 0.65 -26.08
C ILE A 227 1.16 1.82 -25.70
N ALA A 228 2.47 1.68 -25.84
CA ALA A 228 3.43 2.75 -25.56
C ALA A 228 3.19 3.98 -26.45
N ALA A 229 2.99 3.78 -27.76
CA ALA A 229 2.71 4.86 -28.71
C ALA A 229 1.37 5.56 -28.41
N ALA A 230 0.31 4.80 -28.13
CA ALA A 230 -0.98 5.35 -27.73
C ALA A 230 -0.88 6.14 -26.41
N SER A 231 -0.13 5.61 -25.44
CA SER A 231 0.11 6.27 -24.15
C SER A 231 0.91 7.55 -24.32
N LEU A 232 1.90 7.58 -25.22
CA LEU A 232 2.65 8.79 -25.54
C LEU A 232 1.73 9.88 -26.11
N LEU A 233 0.83 9.52 -27.03
CA LEU A 233 -0.13 10.46 -27.59
C LEU A 233 -1.05 11.04 -26.50
N VAL A 234 -1.61 10.17 -25.64
CA VAL A 234 -2.47 10.59 -24.51
C VAL A 234 -1.68 11.46 -23.54
N LEU A 235 -0.41 11.13 -23.27
CA LEU A 235 0.48 11.93 -22.43
C LEU A 235 0.69 13.32 -23.00
N ILE A 236 1.02 13.44 -24.29
CA ILE A 236 1.24 14.74 -24.94
C ILE A 236 -0.02 15.60 -24.84
N ILE A 237 -1.18 15.06 -25.25
CA ILE A 237 -2.46 15.79 -25.21
C ILE A 237 -2.79 16.21 -23.77
N SER A 238 -2.71 15.28 -22.82
CA SER A 238 -3.06 15.53 -21.42
C SER A 238 -2.08 16.49 -20.75
N ALA A 239 -0.78 16.43 -21.09
CA ALA A 239 0.23 17.34 -20.56
C ALA A 239 0.04 18.77 -21.08
N VAL A 240 -0.33 18.93 -22.36
CA VAL A 240 -0.67 20.25 -22.94
C VAL A 240 -1.91 20.82 -22.26
N LEU A 241 -2.97 20.02 -22.10
CA LEU A 241 -4.19 20.44 -21.39
C LEU A 241 -3.93 20.77 -19.93
N ALA A 242 -3.16 19.94 -19.22
CA ALA A 242 -2.76 20.17 -17.85
C ALA A 242 -1.98 21.49 -17.73
N ARG A 243 -1.02 21.73 -18.62
CA ARG A 243 -0.22 22.95 -18.67
C ARG A 243 -1.08 24.19 -18.89
N ALA A 244 -2.02 24.13 -19.83
CA ALA A 244 -2.95 25.23 -20.10
C ALA A 244 -3.86 25.54 -18.90
N ARG A 245 -4.19 24.53 -18.08
CA ARG A 245 -5.09 24.66 -16.93
C ARG A 245 -4.39 24.88 -15.59
N LEU A 246 -3.06 24.98 -15.54
CA LEU A 246 -2.32 25.16 -14.27
C LEU A 246 -2.75 26.41 -13.50
N THR A 247 -3.07 27.51 -14.20
CA THR A 247 -3.52 28.77 -13.59
C THR A 247 -4.93 28.67 -13.00
N ALA A 248 -5.75 27.74 -13.48
CA ALA A 248 -7.13 27.54 -13.04
C ALA A 248 -7.24 26.73 -11.74
N ILE A 249 -6.16 26.08 -11.29
CA ILE A 249 -6.20 25.25 -10.08
C ILE A 249 -6.41 26.13 -8.84
N ARG A 250 -7.51 25.91 -8.11
CA ARG A 250 -7.77 26.60 -6.84
C ARG A 250 -6.66 26.34 -5.80
N ARG A 251 -6.24 27.40 -5.12
CA ARG A 251 -5.25 27.36 -4.02
C ARG A 251 -5.58 26.32 -2.94
N VAL A 252 -6.86 26.21 -2.57
CA VAL A 252 -7.33 25.25 -1.57
C VAL A 252 -6.99 23.81 -1.98
N ARG A 253 -7.13 23.47 -3.27
CA ARG A 253 -6.78 22.14 -3.79
C ARG A 253 -5.26 21.90 -3.79
N LEU A 254 -4.46 22.89 -4.18
CA LEU A 254 -3.00 22.79 -4.17
C LEU A 254 -2.45 22.55 -2.75
N THR A 255 -2.98 23.30 -1.79
CA THR A 255 -2.52 23.28 -0.38
C THR A 255 -3.03 22.08 0.40
N SER A 256 -4.27 21.62 0.14
CA SER A 256 -4.80 20.41 0.77
C SER A 256 -3.99 19.18 0.40
N GLY A 257 -3.61 19.05 -0.87
CA GLY A 257 -2.74 17.98 -1.36
C GLY A 257 -1.34 18.04 -0.75
N GLY A 258 -0.75 19.25 -0.69
CA GLY A 258 0.59 19.44 -0.11
C GLY A 258 0.64 19.15 1.39
N ALA A 259 -0.39 19.50 2.15
CA ALA A 259 -0.50 19.16 3.57
C ALA A 259 -0.60 17.63 3.77
N LEU A 260 -1.37 16.95 2.93
CA LEU A 260 -1.51 15.49 2.96
C LEU A 260 -0.19 14.78 2.63
N VAL A 261 0.50 15.20 1.56
CA VAL A 261 1.81 14.65 1.18
C VAL A 261 2.84 14.87 2.29
N LYS A 262 2.89 16.06 2.89
CA LYS A 262 3.81 16.36 4.00
C LYS A 262 3.51 15.53 5.24
N GLY A 263 2.23 15.36 5.60
CA GLY A 263 1.81 14.51 6.71
C GLY A 263 2.17 13.04 6.49
N LEU A 264 1.90 12.52 5.28
CA LEU A 264 2.22 11.14 4.93
C LEU A 264 3.74 10.91 4.88
N SER A 265 4.48 11.82 4.25
CA SER A 265 5.94 11.78 4.22
C SER A 265 6.53 11.79 5.63
N GLY A 266 6.04 12.67 6.51
CA GLY A 266 6.42 12.68 7.92
C GLY A 266 6.15 11.34 8.61
N SER A 267 4.99 10.72 8.37
CA SER A 267 4.66 9.41 8.93
C SER A 267 5.53 8.26 8.38
N LEU A 268 5.91 8.31 7.10
CA LEU A 268 6.77 7.31 6.45
C LEU A 268 8.22 7.46 6.92
N PHE A 269 8.75 8.68 7.03
CA PHE A 269 10.06 8.93 7.66
C PHE A 269 10.09 8.49 9.11
N ALA A 270 8.97 8.66 9.82
CA ALA A 270 8.76 8.16 11.16
C ALA A 270 8.55 6.64 11.26
N LEU A 271 8.44 5.92 10.14
CA LEU A 271 8.04 4.51 10.07
C LEU A 271 6.76 4.20 10.88
N ASP A 272 5.87 5.19 11.03
CA ASP A 272 4.56 5.04 11.68
C ASP A 272 3.48 4.91 10.60
N PHE A 273 3.41 3.73 10.00
CA PHE A 273 2.38 3.38 9.03
C PHE A 273 0.96 3.40 9.64
N GLY A 274 0.85 3.32 10.96
CA GLY A 274 -0.41 3.54 11.65
C GLY A 274 -0.86 5.00 11.48
N LEU A 275 0.02 5.96 11.75
CA LEU A 275 -0.27 7.38 11.55
C LEU A 275 -0.59 7.67 10.07
N ALA A 276 0.12 7.05 9.13
CA ALA A 276 -0.20 7.12 7.70
C ALA A 276 -1.66 6.71 7.42
N HIS A 277 -2.10 5.58 8.00
CA HIS A 277 -3.48 5.10 7.87
C HIS A 277 -4.50 6.07 8.49
N ASP A 278 -4.19 6.66 9.65
CA ASP A 278 -5.07 7.62 10.34
C ASP A 278 -5.28 8.89 9.50
N ILE A 279 -4.19 9.45 8.95
CA ILE A 279 -4.22 10.63 8.07
C ILE A 279 -5.10 10.36 6.84
N LEU A 280 -4.93 9.20 6.19
CA LEU A 280 -5.72 8.83 5.01
C LEU A 280 -7.20 8.62 5.35
N THR A 281 -7.49 8.07 6.53
CA THR A 281 -8.87 7.86 7.00
C THR A 281 -9.56 9.17 7.32
N GLU A 282 -8.85 10.11 7.97
CA GLU A 282 -9.33 11.47 8.23
C GLU A 282 -9.62 12.22 6.92
N GLN A 283 -8.71 12.14 5.94
CA GLN A 283 -8.90 12.79 4.64
C GLN A 283 -10.17 12.29 3.93
N ARG A 284 -10.40 10.97 3.93
CA ARG A 284 -11.63 10.38 3.37
C ARG A 284 -12.89 10.81 4.12
N ALA A 285 -12.80 11.01 5.43
CA ALA A 285 -13.91 11.52 6.22
C ALA A 285 -14.21 12.99 5.86
N LYS A 286 -13.18 13.82 5.69
CA LYS A 286 -13.32 15.22 5.21
C LYS A 286 -13.98 15.29 3.84
N GLU A 287 -13.61 14.42 2.90
CA GLU A 287 -14.22 14.36 1.56
C GLU A 287 -15.71 14.02 1.59
N ARG A 288 -16.17 13.24 2.57
CA ARG A 288 -17.60 12.92 2.74
C ARG A 288 -18.38 14.10 3.31
N GLY A 289 -17.76 14.91 4.16
CA GLY A 289 -18.39 16.04 4.84
C GLY A 289 -19.45 15.57 5.84
N HIS A 290 -20.71 15.57 5.44
CA HIS A 290 -21.85 15.32 6.32
C HIS A 290 -22.38 13.88 6.21
N VAL A 291 -22.78 13.31 7.35
CA VAL A 291 -23.40 11.98 7.42
C VAL A 291 -24.71 12.05 8.21
N ARG A 292 -25.69 11.22 7.82
CA ARG A 292 -26.94 11.11 8.59
C ARG A 292 -26.70 10.32 9.87
N PRO A 293 -27.17 10.79 11.04
CA PRO A 293 -27.11 9.99 12.27
C PRO A 293 -27.96 8.74 12.10
N THR A 294 -27.58 7.63 12.73
CA THR A 294 -28.52 6.51 12.89
C THR A 294 -28.38 5.92 14.28
N ARG A 295 -29.51 5.48 14.82
CA ARG A 295 -29.60 4.93 16.17
C ARG A 295 -28.77 3.65 16.28
N GLY A 296 -28.12 3.48 17.43
CA GLY A 296 -27.47 2.22 17.78
C GLY A 296 -28.49 1.10 18.00
N ARG A 297 -28.02 -0.15 17.98
CA ARG A 297 -28.78 -1.32 18.46
C ARG A 297 -27.82 -2.22 19.24
N GLY A 298 -28.40 -3.20 19.94
CA GLY A 298 -27.68 -4.15 20.78
C GLY A 298 -27.49 -3.64 22.22
N GLN A 299 -27.15 -4.56 23.12
CA GLN A 299 -26.84 -4.29 24.52
C GLN A 299 -25.50 -4.93 24.89
N GLY A 300 -24.81 -4.38 25.90
CA GLY A 300 -23.52 -4.94 26.31
C GLY A 300 -22.45 -4.90 25.19
N PRO A 301 -21.56 -5.90 25.10
CA PRO A 301 -20.54 -5.98 24.04
C PRO A 301 -21.13 -6.11 22.62
N SER A 302 -22.34 -6.64 22.48
CA SER A 302 -23.01 -6.78 21.17
C SER A 302 -23.29 -5.43 20.51
N ALA A 303 -23.43 -4.35 21.30
CA ALA A 303 -23.60 -2.99 20.77
C ALA A 303 -22.36 -2.53 19.98
N LEU A 304 -21.17 -2.96 20.40
CA LEU A 304 -19.92 -2.70 19.69
C LEU A 304 -19.87 -3.43 18.34
N VAL A 305 -20.25 -4.72 18.34
CA VAL A 305 -20.37 -5.53 17.12
C VAL A 305 -21.35 -4.88 16.14
N TRP A 306 -22.53 -4.49 16.63
CA TRP A 306 -23.55 -3.87 15.79
C TRP A 306 -23.07 -2.54 15.22
N ARG A 307 -22.25 -1.79 15.96
CA ARG A 307 -21.69 -0.52 15.47
C ARG A 307 -20.70 -0.75 14.33
N ASP A 308 -19.88 -1.77 14.40
CA ASP A 308 -18.95 -2.11 13.32
C ASP A 308 -19.67 -2.70 12.11
N LEU A 309 -20.71 -3.51 12.33
CA LEU A 309 -21.59 -3.98 11.26
C LEU A 309 -22.29 -2.79 10.57
N GLN A 310 -22.80 -1.82 11.32
CA GLN A 310 -23.37 -0.60 10.75
C GLN A 310 -22.35 0.20 9.93
N ARG A 311 -21.09 0.29 10.37
CA ARG A 311 -20.01 0.95 9.61
C ARG A 311 -19.76 0.22 8.28
N LEU A 312 -19.76 -1.12 8.30
CA LEU A 312 -19.60 -1.95 7.12
C LEU A 312 -20.77 -1.78 6.14
N LEU A 313 -22.01 -1.84 6.62
CA LEU A 313 -23.22 -1.67 5.80
C LEU A 313 -23.31 -0.27 5.19
N ARG A 314 -22.82 0.76 5.88
CA ARG A 314 -22.75 2.14 5.35
C ARG A 314 -21.60 2.36 4.39
N ARG A 315 -20.59 1.49 4.42
CA ARG A 315 -19.41 1.57 3.56
C ARG A 315 -19.05 0.18 3.01
N PRO A 316 -19.92 -0.43 2.17
CA PRO A 316 -19.68 -1.76 1.64
C PRO A 316 -18.43 -1.82 0.73
N GLN A 317 -17.99 -0.66 0.22
CA GLN A 317 -16.74 -0.52 -0.55
C GLN A 317 -15.50 -1.09 0.17
N VAL A 318 -15.51 -1.21 1.50
CA VAL A 318 -14.39 -1.84 2.22
C VAL A 318 -14.26 -3.33 1.90
N LEU A 319 -15.35 -3.99 1.50
CA LEU A 319 -15.35 -5.40 1.09
C LEU A 319 -14.66 -5.64 -0.26
N ILE A 320 -14.43 -4.59 -1.07
CA ILE A 320 -13.70 -4.73 -2.33
C ILE A 320 -12.30 -5.28 -2.08
N GLY A 321 -11.63 -4.86 -0.99
CA GLY A 321 -10.30 -5.35 -0.63
C GLY A 321 -10.27 -6.87 -0.43
N PRO A 322 -11.08 -7.42 0.49
CA PRO A 322 -11.16 -8.87 0.70
C PRO A 322 -11.59 -9.64 -0.56
N VAL A 323 -12.56 -9.13 -1.33
CA VAL A 323 -13.01 -9.76 -2.58
C VAL A 323 -11.89 -9.83 -3.62
N VAL A 324 -11.13 -8.75 -3.82
CA VAL A 324 -9.99 -8.74 -4.73
C VAL A 324 -8.85 -9.62 -4.20
N ALA A 325 -8.63 -9.64 -2.87
CA ALA A 325 -7.62 -10.49 -2.25
C ALA A 325 -7.89 -11.99 -2.48
N VAL A 326 -9.15 -12.42 -2.68
CA VAL A 326 -9.46 -13.83 -3.00
C VAL A 326 -8.73 -14.27 -4.25
N VAL A 327 -8.45 -13.38 -5.20
CA VAL A 327 -7.73 -13.73 -6.45
C VAL A 327 -6.28 -14.13 -6.18
N VAL A 328 -5.66 -13.68 -5.09
CA VAL A 328 -4.24 -13.93 -4.78
C VAL A 328 -3.89 -15.42 -4.69
N PRO A 329 -4.58 -16.27 -3.91
CA PRO A 329 -4.27 -17.71 -3.86
C PRO A 329 -4.52 -18.41 -5.19
N TYR A 330 -5.52 -17.99 -5.97
CA TYR A 330 -5.75 -18.55 -7.30
C TYR A 330 -4.62 -18.18 -8.27
N ALA A 331 -4.17 -16.92 -8.23
CA ALA A 331 -3.02 -16.47 -9.01
C ALA A 331 -1.73 -17.16 -8.57
N ALA A 332 -1.51 -17.34 -7.26
CA ALA A 332 -0.35 -18.05 -6.73
C ALA A 332 -0.34 -19.52 -7.18
N ALA A 333 -1.50 -20.20 -7.14
CA ALA A 333 -1.64 -21.55 -7.68
C ALA A 333 -1.37 -21.59 -9.19
N ALA A 334 -1.96 -20.66 -9.96
CA ALA A 334 -1.78 -20.55 -11.41
C ALA A 334 -0.33 -20.30 -11.83
N LEU A 335 0.45 -19.59 -11.00
CA LEU A 335 1.85 -19.26 -11.24
C LEU A 335 2.83 -20.32 -10.71
N GLY A 336 2.35 -21.44 -10.18
CA GLY A 336 3.20 -22.48 -9.57
C GLY A 336 3.87 -22.04 -8.26
N LEU A 337 3.38 -20.97 -7.62
CA LEU A 337 3.90 -20.42 -6.37
C LEU A 337 3.28 -21.09 -5.13
N GLY A 338 2.89 -22.37 -5.25
CA GLY A 338 2.16 -23.10 -4.20
C GLY A 338 2.87 -23.13 -2.84
N THR A 339 4.21 -23.13 -2.83
CA THR A 339 5.02 -23.10 -1.60
C THR A 339 4.86 -21.78 -0.81
N VAL A 340 4.75 -20.65 -1.51
CA VAL A 340 4.63 -19.30 -0.92
C VAL A 340 3.21 -18.73 -1.02
N ALA A 341 2.23 -19.51 -1.51
CA ALA A 341 0.86 -19.08 -1.69
C ALA A 341 0.21 -18.64 -0.37
N SER A 342 0.42 -19.39 0.72
CA SER A 342 -0.14 -19.09 2.04
C SER A 342 0.36 -17.75 2.63
N PRO A 343 1.68 -17.46 2.73
CA PRO A 343 2.13 -16.16 3.22
C PRO A 343 1.63 -14.99 2.36
N LEU A 344 1.64 -15.11 1.03
CA LEU A 344 1.13 -14.06 0.13
C LEU A 344 -0.36 -13.80 0.35
N THR A 345 -1.15 -14.88 0.47
CA THR A 345 -2.60 -14.83 0.71
C THR A 345 -2.93 -14.25 2.08
N ALA A 346 -2.15 -14.59 3.12
CA ALA A 346 -2.30 -14.01 4.45
C ALA A 346 -1.99 -12.51 4.45
N ILE A 347 -0.92 -12.07 3.76
CA ILE A 347 -0.55 -10.65 3.64
C ILE A 347 -1.61 -9.87 2.86
N ALA A 348 -2.17 -10.44 1.79
CA ALA A 348 -3.24 -9.82 1.03
C ALA A 348 -4.50 -9.61 1.88
N LEU A 349 -4.93 -10.64 2.61
CA LEU A 349 -6.06 -10.54 3.52
C LEU A 349 -5.79 -9.58 4.68
N PHE A 350 -4.57 -9.59 5.23
CA PHE A 350 -4.12 -8.67 6.27
C PHE A 350 -4.39 -7.21 5.85
N TRP A 351 -3.85 -6.76 4.72
CA TRP A 351 -4.06 -5.40 4.24
C TRP A 351 -5.52 -5.10 3.90
N ALA A 352 -6.24 -6.09 3.37
CA ALA A 352 -7.65 -5.97 3.04
C ALA A 352 -8.56 -5.75 4.27
N LEU A 353 -8.21 -6.33 5.43
CA LEU A 353 -9.01 -6.22 6.66
C LEU A 353 -8.70 -4.97 7.50
N VAL A 354 -7.54 -4.32 7.31
CA VAL A 354 -7.13 -3.13 8.07
C VAL A 354 -8.22 -2.03 8.11
N PRO A 355 -8.88 -1.64 7.00
CA PRO A 355 -9.90 -0.59 7.05
C PRO A 355 -11.18 -0.95 7.82
N MET A 356 -11.41 -2.24 8.13
CA MET A 356 -12.57 -2.71 8.91
C MET A 356 -12.34 -2.60 10.42
N LEU A 357 -11.08 -2.51 10.85
CA LEU A 357 -10.65 -2.55 12.25
C LEU A 357 -10.47 -1.14 12.86
N GLY A 358 -11.10 -0.12 12.28
CA GLY A 358 -10.98 1.27 12.73
C GLY A 358 -11.50 1.52 14.16
N GLY A 359 -12.54 0.80 14.59
CA GLY A 359 -13.04 0.90 15.97
C GLY A 359 -12.03 0.36 16.99
N LEU A 360 -11.46 -0.82 16.71
CA LEU A 360 -10.38 -1.42 17.48
C LEU A 360 -9.18 -0.47 17.59
N ARG A 361 -8.84 0.20 16.48
CA ARG A 361 -7.76 1.19 16.43
C ARG A 361 -7.97 2.35 17.39
N VAL A 362 -9.16 2.95 17.37
CA VAL A 362 -9.50 4.09 18.24
C VAL A 362 -9.46 3.68 19.71
N LEU A 363 -10.05 2.53 20.06
CA LEU A 363 -10.11 2.04 21.43
C LEU A 363 -8.72 1.63 21.96
N SER A 364 -7.86 1.09 21.11
CA SER A 364 -6.49 0.72 21.49
C SER A 364 -5.58 1.94 21.68
N ARG A 365 -5.81 3.03 20.93
CA ARG A 365 -5.04 4.28 21.07
C ARG A 365 -5.60 5.23 22.13
N SER A 366 -6.84 5.05 22.55
CA SER A 366 -7.53 5.94 23.51
C SER A 366 -7.95 5.15 24.75
N PRO A 367 -7.03 4.82 25.68
CA PRO A 367 -7.35 4.01 26.86
C PRO A 367 -8.41 4.67 27.75
N GLY A 368 -8.51 6.00 27.77
CA GLY A 368 -9.58 6.71 28.47
C GLY A 368 -10.99 6.36 27.94
N ILE A 369 -11.15 6.24 26.63
CA ILE A 369 -12.43 5.83 26.01
C ILE A 369 -12.69 4.36 26.30
N ALA A 370 -11.68 3.50 26.23
CA ALA A 370 -11.83 2.09 26.56
C ALA A 370 -12.24 1.86 28.02
N ARG A 371 -11.69 2.66 28.97
CA ARG A 371 -12.06 2.62 30.39
C ARG A 371 -13.46 3.16 30.68
N ALA A 372 -14.00 4.01 29.81
CA ALA A 372 -15.38 4.48 29.92
C ALA A 372 -16.41 3.40 29.56
N LEU A 373 -15.96 2.29 28.95
CA LEU A 373 -16.83 1.13 28.68
C LEU A 373 -16.83 0.18 29.87
N PRO A 374 -17.99 -0.36 30.29
CA PRO A 374 -18.11 -1.27 31.44
C PRO A 374 -17.70 -2.71 31.08
N PHE A 375 -16.62 -2.90 30.30
CA PHE A 375 -16.19 -4.21 29.83
C PHE A 375 -14.68 -4.40 30.00
N ALA A 376 -14.26 -5.63 30.27
CA ALA A 376 -12.85 -6.00 30.21
C ALA A 376 -12.27 -5.77 28.80
N GLY A 377 -11.00 -5.37 28.72
CA GLY A 377 -10.34 -5.06 27.45
C GLY A 377 -10.29 -6.24 26.47
N SER A 378 -10.30 -7.48 26.96
CA SER A 378 -10.40 -8.68 26.12
C SER A 378 -11.77 -8.79 25.44
N ARG A 379 -12.87 -8.56 26.17
CA ARG A 379 -14.23 -8.57 25.62
C ARG A 379 -14.43 -7.46 24.58
N ILE A 380 -13.85 -6.27 24.82
CA ILE A 380 -13.87 -5.17 23.86
C ILE A 380 -13.16 -5.58 22.56
N ARG A 381 -11.94 -6.14 22.66
CA ARG A 381 -11.17 -6.57 21.49
C ARG A 381 -11.89 -7.65 20.69
N VAL A 382 -12.42 -8.68 21.35
CA VAL A 382 -13.18 -9.75 20.68
C VAL A 382 -14.41 -9.19 19.96
N ALA A 383 -15.16 -8.30 20.60
CA ALA A 383 -16.34 -7.67 19.99
C ALA A 383 -15.98 -6.84 18.74
N GLN A 384 -14.86 -6.12 18.76
CA GLN A 384 -14.41 -5.30 17.63
C GLN A 384 -13.83 -6.12 16.46
N VAL A 385 -13.36 -7.34 16.73
CA VAL A 385 -12.78 -8.22 15.70
C VAL A 385 -13.83 -9.15 15.08
N LEU A 386 -15.00 -9.33 15.71
CA LEU A 386 -16.01 -10.27 15.25
C LEU A 386 -16.47 -10.02 13.80
N VAL A 387 -16.73 -8.77 13.41
CA VAL A 387 -17.18 -8.45 12.04
C VAL A 387 -16.08 -8.74 11.00
N PRO A 388 -14.83 -8.26 11.15
CA PRO A 388 -13.71 -8.69 10.31
C PRO A 388 -13.47 -10.21 10.32
N ALA A 389 -13.67 -10.89 11.44
CA ALA A 389 -13.50 -12.33 11.55
C ALA A 389 -14.52 -13.10 10.70
N VAL A 390 -15.79 -12.65 10.65
CA VAL A 390 -16.78 -13.22 9.74
C VAL A 390 -16.35 -13.05 8.28
N VAL A 391 -15.81 -11.89 7.91
CA VAL A 391 -15.25 -11.68 6.55
C VAL A 391 -14.06 -12.60 6.28
N ALA A 392 -13.18 -12.82 7.26
CA ALA A 392 -12.07 -13.74 7.15
C ALA A 392 -12.53 -15.20 6.98
N ILE A 393 -13.62 -15.61 7.65
CA ILE A 393 -14.22 -16.95 7.48
C ILE A 393 -14.79 -17.11 6.06
N VAL A 394 -15.55 -16.12 5.57
CA VAL A 394 -16.06 -16.14 4.19
C VAL A 394 -14.91 -16.19 3.19
N TYR A 395 -13.83 -15.44 3.46
CA TYR A 395 -12.61 -15.49 2.66
C TYR A 395 -11.93 -16.87 2.68
N ALA A 396 -11.85 -17.52 3.85
CA ALA A 396 -11.30 -18.86 3.98
C ALA A 396 -12.07 -19.84 3.07
N VAL A 397 -13.42 -19.82 3.16
CA VAL A 397 -14.29 -20.65 2.31
C VAL A 397 -14.06 -20.37 0.82
N ALA A 398 -13.99 -19.09 0.43
CA ALA A 398 -13.78 -18.69 -0.96
C ALA A 398 -12.41 -19.08 -1.53
N THR A 399 -11.42 -19.33 -0.69
CA THR A 399 -10.05 -19.67 -1.10
C THR A 399 -9.74 -21.16 -1.05
N VAL A 400 -10.63 -22.01 -0.49
CA VAL A 400 -10.48 -23.48 -0.48
C VAL A 400 -10.21 -24.05 -1.89
N PRO A 401 -10.96 -23.69 -2.95
CA PRO A 401 -10.74 -24.28 -4.28
C PRO A 401 -9.34 -24.04 -4.82
N ALA A 402 -8.72 -22.90 -4.51
CA ALA A 402 -7.36 -22.60 -4.92
C ALA A 402 -6.32 -23.55 -4.27
N TYR A 403 -6.58 -23.99 -3.03
CA TYR A 403 -5.71 -24.93 -2.30
C TYR A 403 -5.97 -26.39 -2.62
N VAL A 404 -7.21 -26.74 -3.01
CA VAL A 404 -7.52 -28.04 -3.61
C VAL A 404 -6.77 -28.23 -4.93
N GLY A 405 -6.46 -27.12 -5.62
CA GLY A 405 -5.63 -27.10 -6.83
C GLY A 405 -6.47 -26.94 -8.09
N LEU A 406 -5.94 -26.17 -9.05
CA LEU A 406 -6.53 -25.92 -10.37
C LEU A 406 -5.84 -26.76 -11.47
N GLY A 407 -5.11 -27.83 -11.09
CA GLY A 407 -4.26 -28.65 -11.97
C GLY A 407 -3.64 -29.86 -11.25
N ALA A 408 -2.52 -30.40 -11.75
CA ALA A 408 -1.81 -31.54 -11.16
C ALA A 408 -0.99 -31.10 -9.92
N GLY A 409 -1.30 -31.65 -8.74
CA GLY A 409 -0.63 -31.30 -7.47
C GLY A 409 -1.55 -30.77 -6.37
N GLY A 410 -2.86 -31.01 -6.49
CA GLY A 410 -3.86 -30.61 -5.53
C GLY A 410 -3.75 -31.28 -4.16
N ARG A 411 -4.11 -30.56 -3.09
CA ARG A 411 -4.24 -31.11 -1.74
C ARG A 411 -5.61 -31.79 -1.58
N PRO A 412 -5.73 -32.83 -0.74
CA PRO A 412 -7.03 -33.37 -0.38
C PRO A 412 -7.90 -32.27 0.26
N LEU A 413 -9.22 -32.38 0.08
CA LEU A 413 -10.17 -31.32 0.48
C LEU A 413 -10.02 -30.90 1.95
N LEU A 414 -9.86 -31.87 2.85
CA LEU A 414 -9.70 -31.59 4.28
C LEU A 414 -8.46 -30.75 4.55
N GLU A 415 -7.33 -31.12 3.94
CA GLU A 415 -6.06 -30.40 4.07
C GLU A 415 -6.16 -28.98 3.48
N ALA A 416 -6.83 -28.84 2.33
CA ALA A 416 -7.06 -27.54 1.71
C ALA A 416 -7.91 -26.62 2.60
N VAL A 417 -8.94 -27.15 3.26
CA VAL A 417 -9.76 -26.41 4.23
C VAL A 417 -8.90 -25.96 5.42
N GLU A 418 -8.07 -26.84 5.98
CA GLU A 418 -7.18 -26.49 7.09
C GLU A 418 -6.21 -25.37 6.72
N VAL A 419 -5.56 -25.47 5.56
CA VAL A 419 -4.64 -24.43 5.06
C VAL A 419 -5.36 -23.11 4.83
N ALA A 420 -6.55 -23.13 4.23
CA ALA A 420 -7.33 -21.92 3.99
C ALA A 420 -7.74 -21.23 5.30
N VAL A 421 -8.18 -22.00 6.30
CA VAL A 421 -8.55 -21.49 7.62
C VAL A 421 -7.34 -20.92 8.36
N ILE A 422 -6.22 -21.64 8.38
CA ILE A 422 -4.97 -21.17 9.03
C ILE A 422 -4.47 -19.89 8.35
N THR A 423 -4.50 -19.83 7.02
CA THR A 423 -4.06 -18.66 6.25
C THR A 423 -4.97 -17.46 6.49
N ALA A 424 -6.29 -17.66 6.54
CA ALA A 424 -7.23 -16.60 6.86
C ALA A 424 -7.08 -16.09 8.31
N ALA A 425 -6.85 -17.01 9.26
CA ALA A 425 -6.54 -16.67 10.65
C ALA A 425 -5.23 -15.86 10.74
N ALA A 426 -4.19 -16.24 9.98
CA ALA A 426 -2.93 -15.49 9.92
C ALA A 426 -3.15 -14.06 9.43
N GLY A 427 -3.91 -13.86 8.35
CA GLY A 427 -4.23 -12.53 7.83
C GLY A 427 -5.03 -11.67 8.83
N LEU A 428 -6.04 -12.25 9.49
CA LEU A 428 -6.82 -11.57 10.52
C LEU A 428 -5.97 -11.16 11.72
N LEU A 429 -5.18 -12.08 12.27
CA LEU A 429 -4.34 -11.83 13.45
C LEU A 429 -3.22 -10.83 13.14
N ALA A 430 -2.65 -10.88 11.93
CA ALA A 430 -1.73 -9.87 11.44
C ALA A 430 -2.38 -8.46 11.39
N ALA A 431 -3.63 -8.37 10.92
CA ALA A 431 -4.37 -7.11 10.88
C ALA A 431 -4.65 -6.54 12.28
N VAL A 432 -5.05 -7.42 13.20
CA VAL A 432 -5.23 -7.06 14.62
C VAL A 432 -3.92 -6.58 15.21
N ARG A 433 -2.82 -7.33 15.04
CA ARG A 433 -1.48 -7.02 15.52
C ARG A 433 -0.99 -5.66 15.04
N TRP A 434 -1.21 -5.35 13.76
CA TRP A 434 -0.84 -4.08 13.15
C TRP A 434 -1.62 -2.90 13.73
N ILE A 435 -2.90 -3.09 14.00
CA ILE A 435 -3.78 -2.01 14.45
C ILE A 435 -3.63 -1.72 15.94
N THR A 436 -3.38 -2.74 16.74
CA THR A 436 -3.10 -2.60 18.18
C THR A 436 -1.65 -2.25 18.47
N ALA A 437 -0.82 -2.07 17.43
CA ALA A 437 0.56 -1.63 17.56
C ALA A 437 0.66 -0.27 18.29
N LYS A 438 1.44 -0.25 19.37
CA LYS A 438 1.86 1.01 20.02
C LYS A 438 2.67 1.86 19.02
N PRO A 439 2.54 3.20 19.04
CA PRO A 439 3.37 4.11 18.24
C PRO A 439 4.87 3.88 18.45
N ALA A 440 5.70 4.36 17.52
CA ALA A 440 7.15 4.24 17.63
C ALA A 440 7.64 4.97 18.88
N ASN A 441 8.47 4.31 19.68
CA ASN A 441 9.11 4.95 20.83
C ASN A 441 10.43 5.57 20.40
N TYR A 442 10.45 6.89 20.23
CA TYR A 442 11.66 7.65 19.88
C TYR A 442 12.64 7.84 21.05
N GLN A 443 12.22 7.55 22.28
CA GLN A 443 13.08 7.58 23.46
C GLN A 443 13.85 6.27 23.66
N ALA A 444 13.57 5.25 22.84
CA ALA A 444 14.28 3.99 22.91
C ALA A 444 15.74 4.15 22.42
N PRO A 445 16.69 3.37 22.97
CA PRO A 445 18.08 3.43 22.53
C PRO A 445 18.21 3.28 21.01
N ALA A 446 19.01 4.17 20.42
CA ALA A 446 19.30 4.14 19.00
C ALA A 446 20.36 3.07 18.71
N VAL A 447 20.10 2.25 17.70
CA VAL A 447 21.06 1.28 17.17
C VAL A 447 21.60 1.81 15.86
N ALA A 448 22.92 1.72 15.69
CA ALA A 448 23.56 2.06 14.43
C ALA A 448 23.10 1.07 13.36
N SER A 449 22.49 1.58 12.29
CA SER A 449 22.14 0.80 11.11
C SER A 449 22.81 1.39 9.87
N PRO A 450 22.92 0.64 8.76
CA PRO A 450 23.44 1.16 7.50
C PRO A 450 22.68 2.38 6.95
N ILE A 451 21.45 2.62 7.42
CA ILE A 451 20.58 3.75 7.01
C ILE A 451 20.66 4.90 8.05
N GLY A 452 21.56 4.81 9.02
CA GLY A 452 21.73 5.77 10.12
C GLY A 452 21.30 5.21 11.48
N SER A 453 21.38 6.03 12.53
CA SER A 453 20.94 5.65 13.87
C SER A 453 19.41 5.56 13.93
N LEU A 454 18.88 4.34 14.11
CA LEU A 454 17.44 4.12 14.24
C LEU A 454 17.12 3.71 15.69
N PRO A 455 16.19 4.40 16.38
CA PRO A 455 15.62 3.90 17.62
C PRO A 455 15.10 2.48 17.43
N THR A 456 15.45 1.58 18.34
CA THR A 456 14.98 0.17 18.33
C THR A 456 13.45 0.06 18.26
N GLY A 457 12.75 1.03 18.86
CA GLY A 457 11.29 1.14 18.80
C GLY A 457 10.72 1.40 17.39
N MET A 458 11.49 1.98 16.46
CA MET A 458 11.09 2.18 15.06
C MET A 458 11.24 0.91 14.24
N ILE A 459 12.33 0.17 14.43
CA ILE A 459 12.60 -1.10 13.71
C ILE A 459 11.48 -2.11 13.99
N GLY A 460 11.10 -2.24 15.26
CA GLY A 460 10.02 -3.13 15.69
C GLY A 460 8.62 -2.71 15.24
N ASN A 461 8.44 -1.53 14.63
CA ASN A 461 7.16 -1.11 14.03
C ASN A 461 7.05 -1.50 12.56
N LEU A 462 8.17 -1.53 11.83
CA LEU A 462 8.20 -1.87 10.40
C LEU A 462 7.69 -3.29 10.13
N VAL A 463 7.99 -4.22 11.03
CA VAL A 463 7.72 -5.65 10.85
C VAL A 463 6.36 -6.07 11.46
N ARG A 464 5.64 -5.17 12.12
CA ARG A 464 4.36 -5.53 12.77
C ARG A 464 3.35 -6.03 11.76
N GLY A 465 2.43 -6.90 12.19
CA GLY A 465 1.52 -7.61 11.30
C GLY A 465 2.21 -8.67 10.42
N PHE A 466 3.25 -8.29 9.67
CA PHE A 466 4.02 -9.19 8.81
C PHE A 466 4.65 -10.34 9.58
N GLU A 467 5.23 -10.07 10.76
CA GLU A 467 5.78 -11.10 11.63
C GLU A 467 4.74 -12.14 12.01
N VAL A 468 3.50 -11.73 12.31
CA VAL A 468 2.41 -12.65 12.66
C VAL A 468 1.94 -13.47 11.46
N ALA A 469 1.78 -12.82 10.30
CA ALA A 469 1.41 -13.51 9.06
C ALA A 469 2.44 -14.58 8.70
N PHE A 470 3.73 -14.22 8.72
CA PHE A 470 4.82 -15.15 8.44
C PHE A 470 4.94 -16.24 9.51
N LEU A 471 4.93 -15.89 10.80
CA LEU A 471 5.09 -16.87 11.88
C LEU A 471 4.03 -17.99 11.81
N ILE A 472 2.79 -17.67 11.45
CA ILE A 472 1.71 -18.65 11.33
C ILE A 472 1.82 -19.46 10.01
N THR A 473 2.23 -18.83 8.91
CA THR A 473 2.24 -19.48 7.58
C THR A 473 3.54 -20.18 7.22
N ILE A 474 4.68 -19.79 7.82
CA ILE A 474 6.01 -20.34 7.53
C ILE A 474 6.08 -21.87 7.70
N PRO A 475 5.50 -22.49 8.75
CA PRO A 475 5.54 -23.94 8.86
C PRO A 475 4.88 -24.63 7.65
N LEU A 476 3.86 -24.02 7.04
CA LEU A 476 3.21 -24.54 5.83
C LEU A 476 4.14 -24.48 4.61
N VAL A 477 5.00 -23.46 4.53
CA VAL A 477 6.00 -23.31 3.46
C VAL A 477 7.04 -24.42 3.53
N PHE A 478 7.44 -24.80 4.74
CA PHE A 478 8.41 -25.88 4.99
C PHE A 478 7.80 -27.28 5.05
N GLY A 479 6.49 -27.42 4.79
CA GLY A 479 5.81 -28.72 4.83
C GLY A 479 5.70 -29.33 6.24
N LEU A 480 5.80 -28.52 7.30
CA LEU A 480 5.64 -28.97 8.68
C LEU A 480 4.16 -29.31 8.98
N PRO A 481 3.89 -30.13 10.02
CA PRO A 481 2.53 -30.49 10.40
C PRO A 481 1.64 -29.26 10.67
N MET A 482 0.41 -29.27 10.15
CA MET A 482 -0.53 -28.14 10.25
C MET A 482 -0.87 -27.75 11.69
N VAL A 483 -0.82 -28.73 12.60
CA VAL A 483 -1.00 -28.54 14.04
C VAL A 483 -0.05 -27.47 14.58
N ILE A 484 1.18 -27.36 14.05
CA ILE A 484 2.15 -26.34 14.48
C ILE A 484 1.63 -24.94 14.14
N SER A 485 1.22 -24.70 12.90
CA SER A 485 0.66 -23.42 12.48
C SER A 485 -0.63 -23.07 13.23
N LEU A 486 -1.49 -24.07 13.48
CA LEU A 486 -2.70 -23.90 14.27
C LEU A 486 -2.38 -23.51 15.72
N LEU A 487 -1.44 -24.21 16.37
CA LEU A 487 -0.99 -23.88 17.73
C LEU A 487 -0.42 -22.46 17.80
N ILE A 488 0.42 -22.07 16.84
CA ILE A 488 0.96 -20.71 16.74
C ILE A 488 -0.17 -19.68 16.60
N ALA A 489 -1.16 -19.95 15.74
CA ALA A 489 -2.30 -19.06 15.56
C ALA A 489 -3.13 -18.92 16.84
N VAL A 490 -3.40 -20.02 17.57
CA VAL A 490 -4.12 -20.02 18.84
C VAL A 490 -3.35 -19.25 19.91
N ILE A 491 -2.05 -19.51 20.08
CA ILE A 491 -1.20 -18.78 21.04
C ILE A 491 -1.19 -17.29 20.70
N THR A 492 -1.04 -16.95 19.41
CA THR A 492 -1.04 -15.55 18.95
C THR A 492 -2.38 -14.88 19.25
N ALA A 493 -3.51 -15.56 19.01
CA ALA A 493 -4.84 -15.06 19.36
C ALA A 493 -4.97 -14.81 20.86
N ILE A 494 -4.57 -15.77 21.70
CA ILE A 494 -4.61 -15.63 23.16
C ILE A 494 -3.79 -14.41 23.61
N VAL A 495 -2.58 -14.23 23.08
CA VAL A 495 -1.73 -13.08 23.41
C VAL A 495 -2.37 -11.75 22.97
N LEU A 496 -2.87 -11.67 21.73
CA LEU A 496 -3.45 -10.45 21.18
C LEU A 496 -4.77 -10.05 21.85
N PHE A 497 -5.63 -11.01 22.17
CA PHE A 497 -6.93 -10.76 22.80
C PHE A 497 -6.86 -10.68 24.32
N GLY A 498 -5.93 -11.41 24.95
CA GLY A 498 -5.83 -11.53 26.40
C GLY A 498 -5.30 -10.29 27.12
N GLY A 499 -4.58 -9.41 26.43
CA GLY A 499 -3.86 -8.34 27.15
C GLY A 499 -2.56 -7.90 26.52
N GLY A 500 -1.89 -8.82 25.82
CA GLY A 500 -0.44 -8.87 25.87
C GLY A 500 0.04 -9.33 27.26
N VAL A 501 1.16 -10.03 27.30
CA VAL A 501 1.91 -10.25 28.54
C VAL A 501 2.51 -8.90 28.92
N ASN A 502 1.79 -8.10 29.69
CA ASN A 502 2.27 -6.80 30.14
C ASN A 502 3.34 -7.06 31.20
N MET A 503 4.60 -7.15 30.78
CA MET A 503 5.70 -7.61 31.63
C MET A 503 5.83 -6.77 32.91
N GLU A 504 5.53 -5.46 32.82
CA GLU A 504 5.46 -4.57 33.99
C GLU A 504 4.36 -4.95 34.97
N GLU A 505 3.20 -5.39 34.48
CA GLU A 505 2.06 -5.80 35.30
C GLU A 505 2.29 -7.18 35.92
N LEU A 506 2.92 -8.09 35.17
CA LEU A 506 3.42 -9.37 35.70
C LEU A 506 4.48 -9.15 36.76
N GLN A 507 5.43 -8.22 36.55
CA GLN A 507 6.44 -7.87 37.55
C GLN A 507 5.81 -7.24 38.80
N ARG A 508 4.79 -6.38 38.64
CA ARG A 508 4.02 -5.84 39.78
C ARG A 508 3.28 -6.94 40.54
N GLN A 509 2.59 -7.83 39.83
CA GLN A 509 1.89 -8.97 40.44
C GLN A 509 2.85 -9.93 41.15
N GLN A 510 4.01 -10.22 40.55
CA GLN A 510 5.07 -11.01 41.18
C GLN A 510 5.64 -10.31 42.42
N ALA A 511 5.84 -8.99 42.37
CA ALA A 511 6.30 -8.21 43.52
C ALA A 511 5.26 -8.18 44.66
N GLU A 512 3.97 -8.05 44.33
CA GLU A 512 2.88 -8.14 45.30
C GLU A 512 2.74 -9.54 45.90
N GLN A 513 2.85 -10.59 45.08
CA GLN A 513 2.86 -11.98 45.56
C GLN A 513 4.06 -12.24 46.47
N ARG A 514 5.26 -11.79 46.12
CA ARG A 514 6.45 -11.88 47.00
C ARG A 514 6.21 -11.18 48.33
N ARG A 515 5.65 -9.97 48.32
CA ARG A 515 5.30 -9.25 49.55
C ARG A 515 4.29 -10.00 50.43
N ARG A 516 3.32 -10.70 49.83
CA ARG A 516 2.35 -11.54 50.57
C ARG A 516 3.04 -12.76 51.18
N MET A 517 3.88 -13.45 50.41
CA MET A 517 4.67 -14.59 50.90
C MET A 517 5.63 -14.19 52.04
N ASP A 518 6.23 -13.01 51.96
CA ASP A 518 7.12 -12.50 53.01
C ASP A 518 6.33 -12.05 54.26
N ALA A 519 5.09 -11.58 54.09
CA ALA A 519 4.19 -11.25 55.19
C ALA A 519 3.63 -12.49 55.89
N GLU A 520 3.43 -13.60 55.16
CA GLU A 520 3.01 -14.90 55.73
C GLU A 520 4.17 -15.65 56.42
N ARG A 521 5.42 -15.27 56.15
CA ARG A 521 6.63 -15.83 56.78
C ARG A 521 7.06 -15.10 58.05
N ARG A 522 6.46 -13.96 58.36
CA ARG A 522 6.63 -13.23 59.62
C ARG A 522 5.48 -13.57 60.56
#